data_AF-A0A3S1ARH1-F1
#
_entry.id   AF-A0A3S1ARH1-F1
#
_cell.length_a   1.000
_cell.length_b   1.000
_cell.length_c   1.000
_cell.angle_alpha   90.00
_cell.angle_beta   90.00
_cell.angle_gamma   90.00
#
_symmetry.space_group_name_H-M   'P 1'
#
loop_
_entity.id
_entity.type
_entity.pdbx_description
1 polymer ?
#
loop_
_entity_poly.entity_id
_entity_poly.type
_entity_poly.pdbx_seq_one_letter_code
_entity_poly.pdbx_strand_id
1 'polypeptide(L)'
;MEEIILSGTEETLKPVITLLIGIFQMIENRDIGDIVAMPVPEYVRANPLTTKLCITYFSKKEPPFFSKKQDKIIKAIYNIPDVKHGALKWEAIKNAAGGANGYQWGRFKARANLNNGREMSIYGASGEIAEKRLLELLTLSNAKIKTLSITEEKKEGVRASDQGLYKEATQMYPAYFSILNSEKIIIESNREHIMNARTTMSGTYKRTQTRRVALWVDKKPADCDAVIAEALRRGDEEGNQ
;
A
#
# COMPACT_ATOMS: atom_id res chain seq x y z
N MET A 1 23.69 -39.96 -26.33
CA MET A 1 23.21 -41.35 -26.47
C MET A 1 23.37 -41.97 -25.10
N GLU A 2 22.25 -42.13 -24.39
CA GLU A 2 22.25 -42.79 -23.08
C GLU A 2 22.02 -44.29 -23.31
N GLU A 3 22.85 -45.11 -22.69
CA GLU A 3 22.78 -46.57 -22.77
C GLU A 3 22.22 -47.10 -21.45
N ILE A 4 21.03 -47.72 -21.49
CA ILE A 4 20.40 -48.33 -20.31
C ILE A 4 20.58 -49.85 -20.42
N ILE A 5 21.41 -50.40 -19.54
CA ILE A 5 21.67 -51.84 -19.48
C ILE A 5 20.67 -52.48 -18.51
N LEU A 6 19.84 -53.39 -19.02
CA LEU A 6 18.89 -54.17 -18.23
C LEU A 6 19.36 -55.64 -18.15
N SER A 7 19.38 -56.22 -16.95
CA SER A 7 19.74 -57.64 -16.74
C SER A 7 18.63 -58.38 -15.99
N GLY A 8 18.23 -59.55 -16.48
CA GLY A 8 17.11 -60.33 -15.94
C GLY A 8 16.69 -61.49 -16.85
N THR A 9 15.68 -62.25 -16.41
CA THR A 9 15.08 -63.33 -17.22
C THR A 9 14.11 -62.76 -18.26
N GLU A 10 13.93 -63.44 -19.38
CA GLU A 10 13.14 -62.93 -20.52
C GLU A 10 11.69 -62.55 -20.13
N GLU A 11 11.06 -63.35 -19.26
CA GLU A 11 9.69 -63.11 -18.80
C GLU A 11 9.56 -61.81 -17.98
N THR A 12 10.61 -61.40 -17.27
CA THR A 12 10.61 -60.19 -16.45
C THR A 12 11.04 -58.96 -17.25
N LEU A 13 11.91 -59.13 -18.25
CA LEU A 13 12.44 -58.02 -19.04
C LEU A 13 11.45 -57.47 -20.08
N LYS A 14 10.62 -58.32 -20.70
CA LYS A 14 9.66 -57.88 -21.73
C LYS A 14 8.73 -56.74 -21.26
N PRO A 15 8.01 -56.85 -20.13
CA PRO A 15 7.14 -55.77 -19.68
C PRO A 15 7.92 -54.50 -19.30
N VAL A 16 9.13 -54.66 -18.76
CA VAL A 16 9.98 -53.51 -18.37
C VAL A 16 10.47 -52.75 -19.59
N ILE A 17 10.89 -53.45 -20.65
CA ILE A 17 11.32 -52.83 -21.91
C ILE A 17 10.16 -52.07 -22.55
N THR A 18 8.95 -52.64 -22.59
CA THR A 18 7.77 -51.95 -23.15
C THR A 18 7.43 -50.69 -22.36
N LEU A 19 7.50 -50.75 -21.02
CA LEU A 19 7.27 -49.58 -20.17
C LEU A 19 8.34 -48.50 -20.43
N LEU A 20 9.60 -48.89 -20.55
CA LEU A 20 10.72 -47.97 -20.71
C LEU A 20 10.71 -47.29 -22.08
N ILE A 21 10.36 -48.02 -23.15
CA ILE A 21 10.11 -47.44 -24.48
C ILE A 21 8.94 -46.45 -24.42
N GLY A 22 7.85 -46.78 -23.72
CA GLY A 22 6.71 -45.87 -23.57
C GLY A 22 7.08 -44.58 -22.84
N ILE A 23 7.87 -44.66 -21.77
CA ILE A 23 8.39 -43.49 -21.05
C ILE A 23 9.32 -42.67 -21.95
N PHE A 24 10.22 -43.34 -22.68
CA PHE A 24 11.15 -42.67 -23.58
C PHE A 24 10.42 -41.91 -24.69
N GLN A 25 9.43 -42.53 -25.33
CA GLN A 25 8.59 -41.86 -26.35
C GLN A 25 7.79 -40.69 -25.78
N MET A 26 7.36 -40.73 -24.52
CA MET A 26 6.69 -39.61 -23.86
C MET A 26 7.63 -38.45 -23.54
N ILE A 27 8.92 -38.72 -23.28
CA ILE A 27 9.93 -37.70 -22.99
C ILE A 27 10.49 -37.11 -24.28
N GLU A 28 10.80 -37.95 -25.28
CA GLU A 28 11.37 -37.53 -26.56
C GLU A 28 10.41 -36.65 -27.37
N ASN A 29 9.10 -36.90 -27.28
CA ASN A 29 8.07 -36.06 -27.92
C ASN A 29 7.59 -34.90 -27.04
N ARG A 30 8.08 -34.79 -25.80
CA ARG A 30 7.86 -33.58 -25.00
C ARG A 30 8.98 -32.62 -25.35
N ASP A 31 8.68 -31.67 -26.22
CA ASP A 31 9.52 -30.48 -26.38
C ASP A 31 9.59 -29.80 -25.00
N ILE A 32 10.67 -30.05 -24.25
CA ILE A 32 10.99 -29.36 -22.98
C ILE A 32 11.45 -27.95 -23.36
N GLY A 33 10.52 -27.20 -23.94
CA GLY A 33 10.70 -25.91 -24.58
C GLY A 33 9.43 -25.08 -24.59
N ASP A 34 8.30 -25.64 -24.17
CA ASP A 34 7.14 -24.86 -23.73
C ASP A 34 7.51 -24.16 -22.41
N ILE A 35 8.28 -23.09 -22.54
CA ILE A 35 8.18 -21.96 -21.66
C ILE A 35 6.69 -21.62 -21.68
N VAL A 36 5.97 -22.05 -20.64
CA VAL A 36 4.68 -21.47 -20.27
C VAL A 36 5.01 -20.03 -19.90
N ALA A 37 5.23 -19.21 -20.91
CA ALA A 37 5.13 -17.78 -20.80
C ALA A 37 3.64 -17.60 -20.52
N MET A 38 3.28 -17.64 -19.23
CA MET A 38 2.08 -16.99 -18.77
C MET A 38 2.09 -15.67 -19.51
N PRO A 39 1.08 -15.38 -20.36
CA PRO A 39 1.04 -14.11 -21.01
C PRO A 39 1.15 -13.10 -19.86
N VAL A 40 2.04 -12.12 -20.02
CA VAL A 40 2.27 -11.08 -19.02
C VAL A 40 1.11 -10.04 -18.95
N PRO A 41 -0.01 -10.06 -19.72
CA PRO A 41 -0.81 -8.86 -19.86
C PRO A 41 -1.70 -8.56 -18.64
N GLU A 42 -1.62 -9.32 -17.54
CA GLU A 42 -2.55 -9.16 -16.41
C GLU A 42 -1.91 -8.79 -15.08
N TYR A 43 -0.58 -8.59 -15.01
CA TYR A 43 -0.06 -7.73 -13.94
C TYR A 43 -0.25 -6.28 -14.36
N VAL A 44 -1.52 -5.84 -14.43
CA VAL A 44 -1.90 -4.43 -14.33
C VAL A 44 -1.58 -4.00 -12.89
N ARG A 45 -0.28 -3.92 -12.58
CA ARG A 45 0.18 -3.27 -11.37
C ARG A 45 -0.30 -1.83 -11.49
N ALA A 46 -1.00 -1.36 -10.46
CA ALA A 46 -1.45 0.01 -10.41
C ALA A 46 -0.29 0.94 -10.77
N ASN A 47 -0.54 1.89 -11.68
CA ASN A 47 0.45 2.88 -12.06
C ASN A 47 1.11 3.47 -10.80
N PRO A 48 2.41 3.77 -10.85
CA PRO A 48 3.13 4.43 -9.77
C PRO A 48 2.31 5.61 -9.21
N LEU A 49 2.26 5.72 -7.89
CA LEU A 49 1.54 6.79 -7.20
C LEU A 49 2.19 8.14 -7.51
N THR A 50 1.54 8.96 -8.34
CA THR A 50 1.95 10.35 -8.55
C THR A 50 1.83 11.10 -7.24
N THR A 51 0.63 11.22 -6.67
CA THR A 51 0.42 11.99 -5.43
C THR A 51 -0.32 11.19 -4.36
N LYS A 52 0.22 11.20 -3.15
CA LYS A 52 -0.30 10.47 -1.98
C LYS A 52 -0.36 11.38 -0.76
N LEU A 53 -1.49 11.42 -0.07
CA LEU A 53 -1.63 12.10 1.21
C LEU A 53 -1.47 11.09 2.34
N CYS A 54 -0.52 11.35 3.24
CA CYS A 54 -0.29 10.55 4.43
C CYS A 54 -0.77 11.35 5.64
N ILE A 55 -1.76 10.84 6.37
CA ILE A 55 -2.26 11.45 7.61
C ILE A 55 -1.82 10.57 8.77
N THR A 56 -1.19 11.19 9.78
CA THR A 56 -0.76 10.50 10.99
C THR A 56 -1.63 10.91 12.17
N TYR A 57 -2.08 9.88 12.90
CA TYR A 57 -2.92 9.98 14.07
C TYR A 57 -2.18 9.48 15.31
N PHE A 58 -2.49 10.06 16.47
CA PHE A 58 -1.98 9.64 17.76
C PHE A 58 -3.10 9.54 18.79
N SER A 59 -2.89 8.73 19.83
CA SER A 59 -3.84 8.63 20.95
C SER A 59 -3.88 9.88 21.84
N LYS A 60 -2.86 10.75 21.75
CA LYS A 60 -2.80 12.05 22.42
C LYS A 60 -3.19 13.17 21.46
N LYS A 61 -4.00 14.11 21.94
CA LYS A 61 -4.52 15.24 21.16
C LYS A 61 -3.42 16.23 20.77
N GLU A 62 -2.54 16.53 21.72
CA GLU A 62 -1.50 17.56 21.59
C GLU A 62 -0.11 16.96 21.81
N PRO A 63 0.94 17.56 21.23
CA PRO A 63 2.31 17.15 21.49
C PRO A 63 2.66 17.31 22.98
N PRO A 64 3.60 16.52 23.54
CA PRO A 64 4.54 15.65 22.83
C PRO A 64 3.96 14.29 22.42
N PHE A 65 4.16 13.92 21.16
CA PHE A 65 3.82 12.60 20.61
C PHE A 65 4.84 11.51 20.96
N PHE A 66 5.71 11.78 21.92
CA PHE A 66 6.72 10.88 22.45
C PHE A 66 6.55 10.85 23.96
N SER A 67 6.49 9.66 24.54
CA SER A 67 6.48 9.51 25.99
C SER A 67 7.87 9.13 26.47
N LYS A 68 8.37 9.84 27.50
CA LYS A 68 9.59 9.45 28.24
C LYS A 68 9.30 8.41 29.34
N LYS A 69 8.03 8.27 29.74
CA LYS A 69 7.53 7.27 30.71
C LYS A 69 6.73 6.18 29.98
N GLN A 70 6.54 5.02 30.62
CA GLN A 70 5.90 3.80 30.10
C GLN A 70 4.49 3.94 29.48
N ASP A 71 3.91 5.14 29.36
CA ASP A 71 2.66 5.37 28.62
C ASP A 71 2.81 5.00 27.14
N LYS A 72 2.09 3.97 26.73
CA LYS A 72 2.01 3.52 25.34
C LYS A 72 1.23 4.54 24.50
N ILE A 73 1.94 5.30 23.67
CA ILE A 73 1.31 6.16 22.66
C ILE A 73 1.03 5.32 21.42
N ILE A 74 -0.24 5.25 21.01
CA ILE A 74 -0.66 4.55 19.81
C ILE A 74 -0.55 5.49 18.62
N LYS A 75 0.02 5.01 17.51
CA LYS A 75 0.19 5.75 16.26
C LYS A 75 -0.48 5.00 15.12
N ALA A 76 -1.30 5.69 14.34
CA ALA A 76 -1.88 5.16 13.11
C ALA A 76 -1.52 6.06 11.93
N ILE A 77 -1.18 5.47 10.79
CA ILE A 77 -0.85 6.21 9.56
C ILE A 77 -1.80 5.72 8.48
N TYR A 78 -2.55 6.65 7.89
CA TYR A 78 -3.43 6.37 6.77
C TYR A 78 -2.96 7.07 5.52
N ASN A 79 -3.11 6.36 4.42
CA ASN A 79 -2.50 6.64 3.15
C ASN A 79 -3.62 6.76 2.11
N ILE A 80 -3.80 7.96 1.58
CA ILE A 80 -4.86 8.27 0.62
C ILE A 80 -4.22 8.41 -0.76
N PRO A 81 -4.58 7.55 -1.73
CA PRO A 81 -4.06 7.61 -3.10
C PRO A 81 -4.80 8.67 -3.94
N ASP A 82 -4.17 9.15 -5.02
CA ASP A 82 -4.75 10.04 -6.05
C ASP A 82 -5.55 11.22 -5.48
N VAL A 83 -4.86 12.02 -4.68
CA VAL A 83 -5.48 13.13 -3.96
C VAL A 83 -5.91 14.22 -4.94
N LYS A 84 -7.12 14.76 -4.78
CA LYS A 84 -7.60 15.88 -5.60
C LYS A 84 -6.86 17.15 -5.22
N HIS A 85 -6.30 17.86 -6.20
CA HIS A 85 -5.63 19.15 -5.96
C HIS A 85 -6.54 20.16 -5.24
N GLY A 86 -7.80 20.29 -5.66
CA GLY A 86 -8.76 21.20 -5.02
C GLY A 86 -9.18 20.80 -3.60
N ALA A 87 -9.01 19.54 -3.23
CA ALA A 87 -9.31 19.02 -1.88
C ALA A 87 -8.12 19.11 -0.92
N LEU A 88 -6.94 19.50 -1.41
CA LEU A 88 -5.75 19.78 -0.59
C LEU A 88 -5.87 21.15 0.10
N LYS A 89 -6.96 21.37 0.83
CA LYS A 89 -7.10 22.50 1.75
C LYS A 89 -6.94 22.00 3.18
N TRP A 90 -6.23 22.77 4.00
CA TRP A 90 -5.98 22.40 5.40
C TRP A 90 -7.27 22.03 6.16
N GLU A 91 -8.31 22.85 6.01
CA GLU A 91 -9.61 22.64 6.65
C GLU A 91 -10.31 21.39 6.14
N ALA A 92 -10.28 21.14 4.83
CA ALA A 92 -10.86 19.94 4.23
C ALA A 92 -10.17 18.66 4.74
N ILE A 93 -8.83 18.68 4.81
CA ILE A 93 -8.04 17.57 5.34
C ILE A 93 -8.35 17.37 6.83
N LYS A 94 -8.38 18.45 7.63
CA LYS A 94 -8.67 18.39 9.06
C LYS A 94 -10.08 17.82 9.31
N ASN A 95 -11.08 18.29 8.56
CA ASN A 95 -12.47 17.84 8.69
C ASN A 95 -12.62 16.36 8.30
N ALA A 96 -12.05 15.94 7.17
CA ALA A 96 -12.07 14.54 6.73
C ALA A 96 -11.35 13.61 7.74
N ALA A 97 -10.33 14.12 8.43
CA ALA A 97 -9.59 13.37 9.45
C ALA A 97 -10.29 13.31 10.83
N GLY A 98 -11.49 13.86 10.98
CA GLY A 98 -12.24 13.85 12.25
C GLY A 98 -12.17 15.12 13.06
N GLY A 99 -11.61 16.19 12.50
CA GLY A 99 -11.60 17.51 13.11
C GLY A 99 -10.82 17.55 14.42
N ALA A 100 -11.24 18.42 15.35
CA ALA A 100 -10.62 18.59 16.66
C ALA A 100 -10.87 17.40 17.61
N ASN A 101 -11.98 16.69 17.40
CA ASN A 101 -12.40 15.58 18.26
C ASN A 101 -11.73 14.26 17.85
N GLY A 102 -11.24 14.14 16.61
CA GLY A 102 -10.66 12.91 16.11
C GLY A 102 -11.72 11.82 15.92
N TYR A 103 -11.34 10.56 16.13
CA TYR A 103 -12.25 9.44 15.98
C TYR A 103 -11.85 8.23 16.82
N GLN A 104 -12.82 7.33 17.05
CA GLN A 104 -12.57 6.09 17.80
C GLN A 104 -11.93 5.04 16.88
N TRP A 105 -10.67 4.73 17.16
CA TRP A 105 -9.91 3.67 16.53
C TRP A 105 -10.11 2.35 17.27
N GLY A 106 -10.05 1.21 16.57
CA GLY A 106 -10.24 -0.08 17.22
C GLY A 106 -10.15 -1.26 16.27
N ARG A 107 -10.88 -2.33 16.59
CA ARG A 107 -10.76 -3.67 15.99
C ARG A 107 -11.41 -3.85 14.62
N PHE A 108 -12.31 -2.94 14.20
CA PHE A 108 -13.00 -3.07 12.92
C PHE A 108 -12.16 -2.44 11.82
N LYS A 109 -11.85 -3.20 10.78
CA LYS A 109 -11.10 -2.75 9.62
C LYS A 109 -12.05 -2.59 8.44
N ALA A 110 -12.27 -1.35 8.02
CA ALA A 110 -12.87 -1.06 6.73
C ALA A 110 -11.77 -1.07 5.66
N ARG A 111 -11.96 -1.85 4.59
CA ARG A 111 -11.07 -1.92 3.42
C ARG A 111 -11.88 -1.56 2.19
N ALA A 112 -11.37 -0.62 1.40
CA ALA A 112 -11.94 -0.26 0.11
C ALA A 112 -10.94 -0.56 -1.00
N ASN A 113 -11.39 -1.35 -1.98
CA ASN A 113 -10.70 -1.53 -3.25
C ASN A 113 -11.19 -0.44 -4.19
N LEU A 114 -10.26 0.25 -4.83
CA LEU A 114 -10.50 1.44 -5.62
C LEU A 114 -10.42 1.14 -7.12
N ASN A 115 -11.03 1.99 -7.93
CA ASN A 115 -11.10 1.81 -9.39
C ASN A 115 -9.74 1.75 -10.08
N ASN A 116 -8.75 2.49 -9.56
CA ASN A 116 -7.34 2.54 -9.97
C ASN A 116 -6.52 1.29 -9.57
N GLY A 117 -7.14 0.23 -9.05
CA GLY A 117 -6.45 -0.99 -8.62
C GLY A 117 -5.68 -0.83 -7.30
N ARG A 118 -5.97 0.24 -6.55
CA ARG A 118 -5.37 0.49 -5.24
C ARG A 118 -6.34 0.17 -4.12
N GLU A 119 -5.81 0.15 -2.91
CA GLU A 119 -6.60 -0.16 -1.73
C GLU A 119 -6.36 0.89 -0.65
N MET A 120 -7.40 1.15 0.12
CA MET A 120 -7.34 1.97 1.30
C MET A 120 -7.96 1.19 2.45
N SER A 121 -7.36 1.28 3.64
CA SER A 121 -7.94 0.65 4.82
C SER A 121 -7.85 1.56 6.02
N ILE A 122 -8.91 1.56 6.83
CA ILE A 122 -9.03 2.31 8.06
C ILE A 122 -9.53 1.38 9.16
N TYR A 123 -9.08 1.65 10.38
CA TYR A 123 -9.52 0.95 11.57
C TYR A 123 -10.44 1.85 12.38
N GLY A 124 -11.52 1.31 12.95
CA GLY A 124 -12.47 2.01 13.81
C GLY A 124 -12.94 1.13 14.97
N ALA A 125 -13.52 1.75 16.00
CA ALA A 125 -14.07 1.04 17.16
C ALA A 125 -15.36 0.25 16.85
N SER A 126 -16.11 0.68 15.84
CA SER A 126 -17.24 -0.05 15.25
C SER A 126 -17.10 -0.11 13.73
N GLY A 127 -17.82 -1.03 13.08
CA GLY A 127 -17.86 -1.12 11.61
C GLY A 127 -18.33 0.18 10.96
N GLU A 128 -19.39 0.78 11.50
CA GLU A 128 -19.96 2.06 11.01
C GLU A 128 -18.97 3.22 11.12
N ILE A 129 -18.24 3.33 12.25
CA ILE A 129 -17.23 4.38 12.43
C ILE A 129 -16.10 4.20 11.43
N ALA A 130 -15.65 2.96 11.20
CA ALA A 130 -14.59 2.66 10.24
C ALA A 130 -15.03 2.99 8.80
N GLU A 131 -16.25 2.60 8.43
CA GLU A 131 -16.83 2.89 7.11
C GLU A 131 -16.99 4.39 6.89
N LYS A 132 -17.65 5.10 7.81
CA LYS A 132 -17.84 6.54 7.72
C LYS A 132 -16.51 7.28 7.55
N ARG A 133 -15.50 6.92 8.36
CA ARG A 133 -14.17 7.55 8.27
C ARG A 133 -13.47 7.24 6.95
N LEU A 134 -13.66 6.04 6.41
CA LEU A 134 -13.12 5.66 5.10
C LEU A 134 -13.74 6.50 3.99
N LEU A 135 -15.06 6.67 4.01
CA LEU A 135 -15.78 7.50 3.03
C LEU A 135 -15.34 8.97 3.12
N GLU A 136 -15.22 9.52 4.33
CA GLU A 136 -14.76 10.89 4.55
C GLU A 136 -13.34 11.12 4.03
N LEU A 137 -12.39 10.23 4.34
CA LEU A 137 -11.03 10.35 3.81
C LEU A 137 -10.98 10.14 2.30
N LEU A 138 -11.87 9.33 1.73
CA LEU A 138 -11.94 9.12 0.29
C LEU A 138 -12.47 10.34 -0.46
N THR A 139 -13.22 11.24 0.17
CA THR A 139 -13.66 12.50 -0.47
C THR A 139 -12.48 13.32 -0.99
N LEU A 140 -11.32 13.21 -0.33
CA LEU A 140 -10.06 13.84 -0.70
C LEU A 140 -9.41 13.21 -1.94
N SER A 141 -9.84 12.03 -2.37
CA SER A 141 -9.29 11.30 -3.53
C SER A 141 -10.19 11.43 -4.77
N ASN A 142 -9.59 11.34 -5.96
CA ASN A 142 -10.28 11.16 -7.25
C ASN A 142 -10.75 9.72 -7.46
N ALA A 143 -10.26 8.77 -6.67
CA ALA A 143 -10.60 7.36 -6.83
C ALA A 143 -12.04 7.04 -6.40
N LYS A 144 -12.68 6.12 -7.11
CA LYS A 144 -14.02 5.60 -6.78
C LYS A 144 -13.90 4.23 -6.10
N ILE A 145 -14.81 3.93 -5.17
CA ILE A 145 -14.88 2.62 -4.51
C ILE A 145 -15.43 1.60 -5.50
N LYS A 146 -14.72 0.50 -5.70
CA LYS A 146 -15.22 -0.71 -6.38
C LYS A 146 -15.86 -1.65 -5.38
N THR A 147 -15.19 -1.90 -4.26
CA THR A 147 -15.65 -2.84 -3.25
C THR A 147 -15.30 -2.30 -1.88
N LEU A 148 -16.23 -2.40 -0.94
CA LEU A 148 -16.02 -2.08 0.47
C LEU A 148 -16.26 -3.35 1.29
N SER A 149 -15.31 -3.69 2.15
CA SER A 149 -15.42 -4.80 3.09
C SER A 149 -15.07 -4.35 4.49
N ILE A 150 -15.83 -4.83 5.47
CA ILE A 150 -15.61 -4.57 6.89
C ILE A 150 -15.26 -5.91 7.53
N THR A 151 -14.10 -5.98 8.18
CA THR A 151 -13.66 -7.16 8.90
C THR A 151 -13.42 -6.84 10.36
N GLU A 152 -13.78 -7.75 11.25
CA GLU A 152 -13.53 -7.63 12.68
C GLU A 152 -12.29 -8.44 13.07
N GLU A 153 -11.32 -7.80 13.72
CA GLU A 153 -10.17 -8.51 14.29
C GLU A 153 -10.57 -9.14 15.64
N LYS A 154 -10.72 -10.47 15.66
CA LYS A 154 -10.92 -11.23 16.90
C LYS A 154 -9.63 -11.36 17.70
N LYS A 155 -9.77 -11.41 19.03
CA LYS A 155 -8.68 -11.58 20.01
C LYS A 155 -8.38 -13.06 20.21
N GLU A 156 -7.82 -13.71 19.18
CA GLU A 156 -7.48 -15.13 19.20
C GLU A 156 -6.01 -15.35 18.79
N GLY A 157 -5.42 -16.46 19.24
CA GLY A 157 -4.04 -16.86 18.93
C GLY A 157 -2.99 -15.87 19.47
N VAL A 158 -2.03 -15.49 18.64
CA VAL A 158 -0.93 -14.57 18.98
C VAL A 158 -1.44 -13.20 19.49
N ARG A 159 -2.66 -12.80 19.10
CA ARG A 159 -3.29 -11.54 19.57
C ARG A 159 -3.83 -11.61 20.99
N ALA A 160 -3.98 -12.81 21.55
CA ALA A 160 -4.35 -12.98 22.95
C ALA A 160 -3.15 -12.80 23.88
N SER A 161 -1.95 -13.22 23.44
CA SER A 161 -0.71 -13.09 24.20
C SER A 161 -0.03 -11.73 24.02
N ASP A 162 -0.12 -11.11 22.84
CA ASP A 162 0.48 -9.79 22.58
C ASP A 162 -0.60 -8.69 22.44
N GLN A 163 -0.70 -7.86 23.49
CA GLN A 163 -1.56 -6.67 23.52
C GLN A 163 -1.15 -5.58 22.52
N GLY A 164 0.03 -5.66 21.89
CA GLY A 164 0.45 -4.79 20.80
C GLY A 164 -0.31 -5.03 19.50
N LEU A 165 -0.69 -6.29 19.25
CA LEU A 165 -1.33 -6.72 18.01
C LEU A 165 -2.85 -6.52 18.03
N TYR A 166 -3.46 -6.53 19.22
CA TYR A 166 -4.89 -6.25 19.38
C TYR A 166 -5.16 -4.74 19.49
N LYS A 167 -6.18 -4.28 18.76
CA LYS A 167 -6.54 -2.87 18.69
C LYS A 167 -7.75 -2.59 19.58
N GLU A 168 -7.49 -2.13 20.79
CA GLU A 168 -8.54 -1.70 21.71
C GLU A 168 -9.16 -0.38 21.25
N ALA A 169 -10.44 -0.17 21.62
CA ALA A 169 -11.15 1.06 21.31
C ALA A 169 -10.44 2.26 21.95
N THR A 170 -9.76 3.06 21.14
CA THR A 170 -8.94 4.19 21.58
C THR A 170 -9.30 5.44 20.80
N GLN A 171 -9.42 6.58 21.49
CA GLN A 171 -9.60 7.86 20.81
C GLN A 171 -8.30 8.26 20.10
N MET A 172 -8.37 8.52 18.80
CA MET A 172 -7.24 8.92 17.98
C MET A 172 -7.48 10.31 17.38
N TYR A 173 -6.46 11.15 17.46
CA TYR A 173 -6.49 12.53 17.00
C TYR A 173 -5.53 12.73 15.81
N PRO A 174 -5.93 13.49 14.78
CA PRO A 174 -5.05 13.80 13.66
C PRO A 174 -3.95 14.77 14.11
N ALA A 175 -2.69 14.36 14.01
CA ALA A 175 -1.57 15.21 14.43
C ALA A 175 -0.97 15.99 13.26
N TYR A 176 -0.64 15.30 12.16
CA TYR A 176 -0.03 15.94 11.01
C TYR A 176 -0.35 15.19 9.72
N PHE A 177 -0.29 15.90 8.60
CA PHE A 177 -0.26 15.30 7.28
C PHE A 177 1.05 15.62 6.56
N SER A 178 1.39 14.78 5.58
CA SER A 178 2.44 15.04 4.61
C SER A 178 1.99 14.53 3.24
N ILE A 179 2.31 15.26 2.20
CA ILE A 179 2.09 14.86 0.81
C ILE A 179 3.38 14.20 0.30
N LEU A 180 3.23 13.03 -0.30
CA LEU A 180 4.28 12.30 -0.97
C LEU A 180 3.99 12.31 -2.46
N ASN A 181 4.93 12.85 -3.23
CA ASN A 181 4.90 12.86 -4.69
C ASN A 181 5.94 11.86 -5.22
N SER A 182 5.58 11.02 -6.19
CA SER A 182 6.52 10.15 -6.91
C SER A 182 6.52 10.47 -8.40
N GLU A 183 7.67 10.89 -8.90
CA GLU A 183 7.89 11.26 -10.30
C GLU A 183 8.75 10.21 -11.00
N LYS A 184 8.43 9.91 -12.26
CA LYS A 184 9.22 8.98 -13.07
C LYS A 184 10.44 9.73 -13.61
N ILE A 185 11.65 9.23 -13.31
CA ILE A 185 12.88 9.77 -13.87
C ILE A 185 13.01 9.25 -15.31
N ILE A 186 12.82 10.13 -16.29
CA ILE A 186 12.96 9.80 -17.71
C ILE A 186 14.44 9.86 -18.13
N ILE A 187 15.19 10.82 -17.61
CA ILE A 187 16.56 11.11 -18.02
C ILE A 187 17.57 10.21 -17.29
N GLU A 188 18.38 9.47 -18.04
CA GLU A 188 19.35 8.49 -17.52
C GLU A 188 20.49 9.11 -16.70
N SER A 189 20.95 10.31 -17.06
CA SER A 189 22.03 11.02 -16.35
C SER A 189 21.68 11.39 -14.90
N ASN A 190 20.38 11.47 -14.56
CA ASN A 190 19.91 11.72 -13.21
C ASN A 190 19.82 10.46 -12.33
N ARG A 191 20.02 9.25 -12.88
CA ARG A 191 19.87 7.99 -12.13
C ARG A 191 20.98 7.76 -11.09
N GLU A 192 22.19 8.22 -11.36
CA GLU A 192 23.38 7.85 -10.55
C GLU A 192 23.50 8.61 -9.23
N HIS A 193 22.78 9.73 -9.04
CA HIS A 193 22.97 10.63 -7.88
C HIS A 193 21.74 10.85 -6.99
N ILE A 194 20.63 10.11 -7.18
CA ILE A 194 19.41 10.33 -6.39
C ILE A 194 19.31 9.34 -5.22
N MET A 195 19.61 9.81 -4.01
CA MET A 195 19.56 9.04 -2.74
C MET A 195 18.18 8.45 -2.37
N ASN A 196 17.12 8.72 -3.13
CA ASN A 196 15.75 8.23 -2.89
C ASN A 196 15.06 7.63 -4.13
N ALA A 197 15.84 7.21 -5.13
CA ALA A 197 15.31 6.58 -6.33
C ALA A 197 14.85 5.14 -6.02
N ARG A 198 13.61 4.82 -6.40
CA ARG A 198 13.09 3.44 -6.31
C ARG A 198 12.87 2.88 -7.71
N THR A 199 13.65 1.88 -8.07
CA THR A 199 13.51 1.16 -9.34
C THR A 199 12.33 0.20 -9.24
N THR A 200 11.40 0.31 -10.17
CA THR A 200 10.33 -0.65 -10.40
C THR A 200 10.40 -1.14 -11.83
N MET A 201 9.67 -2.21 -12.18
CA MET A 201 9.66 -2.71 -13.56
C MET A 201 9.15 -1.69 -14.58
N SER A 202 8.40 -0.67 -14.13
CA SER A 202 7.86 0.40 -14.95
C SER A 202 8.78 1.63 -15.05
N GLY A 203 9.97 1.58 -14.44
CA GLY A 203 10.97 2.65 -14.43
C GLY A 203 11.45 3.04 -13.02
N THR A 204 12.38 4.00 -12.99
CA THR A 204 12.95 4.56 -11.76
C THR A 204 12.15 5.78 -11.31
N TYR A 205 11.75 5.83 -10.05
CA TYR A 205 10.93 6.92 -9.50
C TYR A 205 11.67 7.69 -8.41
N LYS A 206 11.63 9.02 -8.49
CA LYS A 206 12.06 9.92 -7.42
C LYS A 206 10.89 10.18 -6.48
N ARG A 207 11.06 9.87 -5.21
CA ARG A 207 10.05 10.18 -4.18
C ARG A 207 10.44 11.43 -3.41
N THR A 208 9.54 12.38 -3.38
CA THR A 208 9.66 13.61 -2.59
C THR A 208 8.57 13.62 -1.53
N GLN A 209 8.97 13.71 -0.26
CA GLN A 209 8.04 13.89 0.85
C GLN A 209 8.10 15.33 1.32
N THR A 210 6.94 15.97 1.40
CA THR A 210 6.81 17.32 1.96
C THR A 210 6.98 17.36 3.47
N ARG A 211 7.21 18.57 3.99
CA ARG A 211 7.23 18.83 5.43
C ARG A 211 5.90 18.43 6.07
N ARG A 212 5.96 18.06 7.36
CA ARG A 212 4.77 17.71 8.13
C ARG A 212 4.01 19.00 8.46
N VAL A 213 2.74 19.05 8.09
CA VAL A 213 1.84 20.16 8.42
C VAL A 213 0.96 19.74 9.59
N ALA A 214 0.88 20.58 10.62
CA ALA A 214 0.12 20.29 11.83
C ALA A 214 -1.40 20.35 11.58
N LEU A 215 -2.13 19.35 12.07
CA LEU A 215 -3.59 19.26 12.07
C LEU A 215 -4.22 19.45 13.45
N TRP A 216 -3.43 19.26 14.51
CA TRP A 216 -3.89 19.38 15.90
C TRP A 216 -4.18 20.84 16.32
N VAL A 217 -3.62 21.82 15.60
CA VAL A 217 -3.81 23.25 15.87
C VAL A 217 -5.17 23.74 15.41
N ASP A 218 -5.78 24.69 16.13
CA ASP A 218 -7.10 25.23 15.77
C ASP A 218 -7.08 26.16 14.57
N LYS A 219 -6.00 26.93 14.41
CA LYS A 219 -5.79 27.85 13.30
C LYS A 219 -4.85 27.24 12.27
N LYS A 220 -5.13 27.50 11.00
CA LYS A 220 -4.30 27.10 9.87
C LYS A 220 -2.85 27.64 10.05
N PRO A 221 -1.82 26.79 9.96
CA PRO A 221 -0.43 27.23 9.94
C PRO A 221 -0.15 28.12 8.71
N ALA A 222 0.61 29.20 8.88
CA ALA A 222 0.96 30.12 7.79
C ALA A 222 1.68 29.41 6.62
N ASP A 223 2.55 28.46 6.94
CA ASP A 223 3.35 27.72 5.95
C ASP A 223 2.55 26.66 5.17
N CYS A 224 1.30 26.40 5.55
CA CYS A 224 0.53 25.30 4.97
C CYS A 224 0.37 25.45 3.45
N ASP A 225 0.04 26.66 2.98
CA ASP A 225 -0.16 26.90 1.55
C ASP A 225 1.13 26.77 0.76
N ALA A 226 2.25 27.24 1.32
CA ALA A 226 3.56 27.10 0.72
C ALA A 226 3.97 25.62 0.59
N VAL A 227 3.73 24.81 1.62
CA VAL A 227 4.05 23.36 1.59
C VAL A 227 3.16 22.62 0.59
N ILE A 228 1.88 22.97 0.48
CA ILE A 228 0.98 22.36 -0.51
C ILE A 228 1.41 22.79 -1.92
N ALA A 229 1.70 24.07 -2.14
CA ALA A 229 2.18 24.57 -3.43
C ALA A 229 3.51 23.92 -3.83
N GLU A 230 4.44 23.72 -2.90
CA GLU A 230 5.69 22.98 -3.14
C GLU A 230 5.42 21.52 -3.54
N ALA A 231 4.43 20.87 -2.90
CA ALA A 231 4.03 19.51 -3.25
C ALA A 231 3.50 19.40 -4.67
N LEU A 232 2.82 20.44 -5.15
CA LEU A 232 2.13 20.47 -6.44
C LEU A 232 3.03 20.97 -7.59
N ARG A 233 3.84 22.02 -7.38
CA ARG A 233 4.68 22.65 -8.43
C ARG A 233 5.58 21.67 -9.16
N ARG A 234 6.15 20.70 -8.44
CA ARG A 234 7.12 19.77 -9.03
C ARG A 234 6.52 18.78 -10.02
N GLY A 235 5.19 18.64 -10.06
CA GLY A 235 4.51 17.84 -11.08
C GLY A 235 4.38 18.55 -12.45
N ASP A 236 4.45 19.88 -12.50
CA ASP A 236 4.10 20.66 -13.70
C ASP A 236 5.32 21.17 -14.49
N GLU A 237 6.52 21.24 -13.88
CA GLU A 237 7.73 21.79 -14.51
C GLU A 237 8.30 20.93 -15.67
N GLU A 238 7.83 19.68 -15.85
CA GLU A 238 8.27 18.78 -16.94
C GLU A 238 7.19 18.52 -18.01
N GLY A 239 6.02 19.15 -17.93
CA GLY A 239 4.91 18.96 -18.89
C GLY A 239 4.92 19.89 -20.11
N ASN A 240 5.92 20.77 -20.23
CA ASN A 240 5.95 21.84 -21.22
C ASN A 240 7.31 22.02 -21.92
N GLN A 241 8.05 20.92 -22.11
CA GLN A 241 9.20 20.84 -23.02
C GLN A 241 9.05 19.67 -23.98
#